data_AF-A0A431I5L5-F1
#
_entry.id   AF-A0A431I5L5-F1
#
_cell.length_a   1.000
_cell.length_b   1.000
_cell.length_c   1.000
_cell.angle_alpha   90.00
_cell.angle_beta   90.00
_cell.angle_gamma   90.00
#
_symmetry.space_group_name_H-M   'P 1'
#
loop_
_entity.id
_entity.type
_entity.pdbx_description
1 polymer ?
#
loop_
_entity_poly.entity_id
_entity_poly.type
_entity_poly.pdbx_seq_one_letter_code
_entity_poly.pdbx_strand_id
1 'polypeptide(L)'
;MSDYDYDDAGNIIVHRPELLHYHGDLVRMSFVAAAVLMLVMQFTGDNLPMTPVALLGMVTILVIAAGITNPAQRTIHWFNLLISFSGLLIFGSIAISRLDSIRDFFTHDGLAGVISFIFLMAMYLSTRTIRGIMTGANPIASRVHDE
;
A
#
# COMPACT_ATOMS: atom_id res chain seq x y z
N MET A 1 -33.70 -10.49 -20.92
CA MET A 1 -33.19 -9.80 -22.12
C MET A 1 -31.84 -9.23 -21.72
N SER A 2 -30.74 -9.83 -22.16
CA SER A 2 -29.39 -9.55 -21.67
C SER A 2 -28.82 -8.35 -22.45
N ASP A 3 -28.52 -7.26 -21.74
CA ASP A 3 -28.00 -6.02 -22.30
C ASP A 3 -26.48 -6.17 -22.52
N TYR A 4 -26.10 -6.63 -23.70
CA TYR A 4 -24.70 -6.70 -24.12
C TYR A 4 -24.38 -5.45 -24.94
N ASP A 5 -23.40 -4.68 -24.49
CA ASP A 5 -22.86 -3.55 -25.24
C ASP A 5 -21.86 -4.06 -26.30
N TYR A 6 -21.89 -3.48 -27.49
CA TYR A 6 -21.09 -3.91 -28.64
C TYR A 6 -20.25 -2.74 -29.17
N ASP A 7 -19.02 -3.02 -29.59
CA ASP A 7 -18.18 -2.01 -30.26
C ASP A 7 -18.64 -1.79 -31.72
N ASP A 8 -18.09 -0.77 -32.38
CA ASP A 8 -18.41 -0.46 -33.80
C ASP A 8 -18.09 -1.61 -34.77
N ALA A 9 -17.32 -2.61 -34.33
CA ALA A 9 -16.98 -3.82 -35.08
C ALA A 9 -17.87 -5.02 -34.72
N GLY A 10 -18.85 -4.86 -33.83
CA GLY A 10 -19.78 -5.92 -33.43
C GLY A 10 -19.21 -6.91 -32.41
N ASN A 11 -18.13 -6.57 -31.72
CA ASN A 11 -17.58 -7.39 -30.64
C ASN A 11 -18.25 -7.03 -29.30
N ILE A 12 -18.48 -8.05 -28.46
CA ILE A 12 -19.04 -7.85 -27.12
C ILE A 12 -18.05 -7.05 -26.27
N ILE A 13 -18.45 -5.85 -25.84
CA ILE A 13 -17.71 -5.07 -24.87
C ILE A 13 -17.97 -5.66 -23.49
N VAL A 14 -17.05 -6.51 -23.03
CA VAL A 14 -17.04 -6.95 -21.64
C VAL A 14 -16.63 -5.75 -20.80
N HIS A 15 -17.61 -4.98 -20.33
CA HIS A 15 -17.41 -4.03 -19.24
C HIS A 15 -16.89 -4.85 -18.07
N ARG A 16 -15.57 -4.80 -17.82
CA ARG A 16 -15.04 -5.29 -16.54
C ARG A 16 -15.60 -4.31 -15.54
N PRO A 17 -16.53 -4.74 -14.68
CA PRO A 17 -17.12 -3.85 -13.73
C PRO A 17 -15.97 -3.32 -12.88
N GLU A 18 -15.70 -2.02 -13.05
CA GLU A 18 -14.55 -1.38 -12.42
C GLU A 18 -14.69 -1.66 -10.94
N LEU A 19 -13.68 -2.28 -10.35
CA LEU A 19 -13.62 -2.49 -8.91
C LEU A 19 -13.52 -1.10 -8.29
N LEU A 20 -14.68 -0.45 -8.08
CA LEU A 20 -14.85 0.98 -7.78
C LEU A 20 -14.15 1.42 -6.48
N HIS A 21 -13.46 0.50 -5.80
CA HIS A 21 -12.76 0.71 -4.53
C HIS A 21 -11.41 -0.04 -4.42
N TYR A 22 -10.81 -0.50 -5.52
CA TYR A 22 -9.46 -1.08 -5.49
C TYR A 22 -8.39 0.01 -5.42
N HIS A 23 -7.64 0.06 -4.32
CA HIS A 23 -6.53 1.00 -4.14
C HIS A 23 -5.17 0.29 -4.04
N GLY A 24 -5.09 -0.97 -4.47
CA GLY A 24 -3.88 -1.78 -4.31
C GLY A 24 -2.67 -1.24 -5.07
N ASP A 25 -2.87 -0.57 -6.21
CA ASP A 25 -1.76 0.04 -6.97
C ASP A 25 -1.09 1.19 -6.19
N LEU A 26 -1.88 2.01 -5.50
CA LEU A 26 -1.35 3.05 -4.62
C LEU A 26 -0.59 2.44 -3.43
N VAL A 27 -1.08 1.33 -2.85
CA VAL A 27 -0.37 0.63 -1.76
C VAL A 27 0.98 0.09 -2.24
N ARG A 28 1.05 -0.45 -3.47
CA ARG A 28 2.30 -0.93 -4.08
C ARG A 28 3.31 0.21 -4.23
N MET A 29 2.86 1.34 -4.78
CA MET A 29 3.69 2.54 -4.92
C MET A 29 4.18 3.04 -3.56
N SER A 30 3.33 3.07 -2.54
CA SER A 30 3.71 3.45 -1.18
C SER A 30 4.77 2.53 -0.59
N PHE A 31 4.66 1.20 -0.74
CA PHE A 31 5.68 0.26 -0.24
C PHE A 31 7.02 0.40 -0.95
N VAL A 32 7.02 0.58 -2.27
CA VAL A 32 8.26 0.83 -3.03
C VAL A 32 8.88 2.17 -2.62
N ALA A 33 8.07 3.22 -2.50
CA ALA A 33 8.52 4.53 -2.06
C ALA A 33 9.14 4.48 -0.65
N ALA A 34 8.47 3.81 0.29
CA ALA A 34 8.99 3.61 1.65
C ALA A 34 10.32 2.85 1.63
N ALA A 35 10.41 1.75 0.86
CA ALA A 35 11.64 0.96 0.74
C ALA A 35 12.82 1.79 0.19
N VAL A 36 12.59 2.61 -0.83
CA VAL A 36 13.61 3.51 -1.39
C VAL A 36 14.01 4.57 -0.37
N LEU A 37 13.05 5.22 0.28
CA LEU A 37 13.33 6.26 1.27
C LEU A 37 14.10 5.72 2.48
N MET A 38 13.81 4.51 2.92
CA MET A 38 14.56 3.85 3.99
C MET A 38 16.04 3.66 3.63
N LEU A 39 16.34 3.29 2.38
CA LEU A 39 17.72 3.19 1.91
C LEU A 39 18.38 4.58 1.83
N VAL A 40 17.69 5.57 1.26
CA VAL A 40 18.19 6.95 1.18
C VAL A 40 18.51 7.49 2.57
N MET A 41 17.61 7.29 3.54
CA MET A 41 17.79 7.70 4.94
C MET A 41 19.08 7.10 5.53
N GLN A 42 19.30 5.79 5.34
CA GLN A 42 20.52 5.13 5.81
C GLN A 42 21.80 5.66 5.14
N PHE A 43 21.77 5.96 3.85
CA PHE A 43 22.95 6.48 3.13
C PHE A 43 23.23 7.96 3.39
N THR A 44 22.22 8.73 3.80
CA THR A 44 22.33 10.17 4.05
C THR A 44 22.80 10.47 5.48
N GLY A 45 23.09 9.43 6.28
CA GLY A 45 23.62 9.57 7.64
C GLY A 45 22.55 9.75 8.71
N ASP A 46 21.27 9.72 8.33
CA ASP A 46 20.17 9.61 9.28
C ASP A 46 20.08 8.15 9.75
N ASN A 47 20.90 7.82 10.75
CA ASN A 47 21.06 6.46 11.24
C ASN A 47 19.73 5.97 11.83
N LEU A 48 19.05 5.03 11.14
CA LEU A 48 17.95 4.33 11.75
C LEU A 48 18.48 3.54 12.97
N PRO A 49 17.70 3.44 14.06
CA PRO A 49 18.02 2.57 15.19
C PRO A 49 17.78 1.09 14.84
N MET A 50 18.26 0.66 13.68
CA MET A 50 18.12 -0.68 13.12
C MET A 50 19.48 -1.20 12.68
N THR A 51 19.71 -2.50 12.82
CA THR A 51 20.89 -3.12 12.22
C THR A 51 20.76 -3.12 10.70
N PRO A 52 21.87 -3.11 9.93
CA PRO A 52 21.81 -3.19 8.47
C PRO A 52 21.02 -4.39 7.96
N VAL A 53 21.08 -5.53 8.66
CA VAL A 53 20.31 -6.74 8.33
C VAL A 53 18.81 -6.51 8.52
N ALA A 54 18.39 -5.87 9.62
CA ALA A 54 16.98 -5.56 9.87
C ALA A 54 16.43 -4.58 8.82
N LEU A 55 17.22 -3.55 8.46
CA LEU A 55 16.88 -2.60 7.40
C LEU A 55 16.65 -3.31 6.06
N LEU A 56 17.63 -4.10 5.61
CA LEU A 56 17.54 -4.85 4.36
C LEU A 56 16.38 -5.86 4.38
N GLY A 57 16.14 -6.51 5.52
CA GLY A 57 15.01 -7.41 5.72
C GLY A 57 13.68 -6.69 5.52
N MET A 58 13.49 -5.52 6.14
CA MET A 58 12.26 -4.74 5.99
C MET A 58 12.10 -4.23 4.55
N VAL A 59 13.14 -3.68 3.93
CA VAL A 59 13.14 -3.27 2.50
C VAL A 59 12.71 -4.44 1.61
N THR A 60 13.27 -5.62 1.83
CA THR A 60 12.94 -6.83 1.06
C THR A 60 11.47 -7.22 1.25
N ILE A 61 10.97 -7.23 2.48
CA ILE A 61 9.56 -7.52 2.78
C ILE A 61 8.64 -6.54 2.06
N LEU A 62 8.95 -5.24 2.06
CA LEU A 62 8.15 -4.21 1.38
C LEU A 62 8.12 -4.40 -0.14
N VAL A 63 9.26 -4.66 -0.77
CA VAL A 63 9.35 -4.88 -2.22
C VAL A 63 8.62 -6.16 -2.63
N ILE A 64 8.78 -7.24 -1.86
CA ILE A 64 8.03 -8.49 -2.10
C ILE A 64 6.52 -8.23 -1.96
N ALA A 65 6.09 -7.57 -0.87
CA ALA A 65 4.69 -7.22 -0.66
C ALA A 65 4.12 -6.38 -1.82
N ALA A 66 4.88 -5.41 -2.32
CA ALA A 66 4.50 -4.60 -3.48
C ALA A 66 4.41 -5.41 -4.78
N GLY A 67 5.29 -6.41 -4.96
CA GLY A 67 5.29 -7.30 -6.11
C GLY A 67 4.10 -8.26 -6.13
N ILE A 68 3.74 -8.83 -4.98
CA ILE A 68 2.67 -9.83 -4.87
C ILE A 68 1.27 -9.22 -4.71
N THR A 69 1.17 -7.93 -4.40
CA THR A 69 -0.13 -7.25 -4.28
C THR A 69 -0.87 -7.26 -5.62
N ASN A 70 -1.99 -7.97 -5.67
CA ASN A 70 -2.80 -8.18 -6.87
C ASN A 70 -4.30 -8.16 -6.49
N PRO A 71 -5.18 -7.53 -7.29
CA PRO A 71 -6.64 -7.54 -7.04
C PRO A 71 -7.26 -8.94 -6.92
N ALA A 72 -6.65 -9.98 -7.51
CA ALA A 72 -7.18 -11.35 -7.47
C ALA A 72 -7.13 -12.00 -6.08
N GLN A 73 -6.18 -11.60 -5.22
CA GLN A 73 -5.93 -12.27 -3.94
C GLN A 73 -6.43 -11.43 -2.76
N ARG A 74 -7.66 -11.67 -2.30
CA ARG A 74 -8.26 -10.92 -1.18
C ARG A 74 -7.40 -10.94 0.10
N THR A 75 -6.75 -12.07 0.38
CA THR A 75 -5.90 -12.24 1.57
C THR A 75 -4.70 -11.29 1.58
N ILE A 76 -4.15 -10.92 0.41
CA ILE A 76 -2.96 -10.07 0.36
C ILE A 76 -3.22 -8.67 0.91
N HIS A 77 -4.45 -8.18 0.80
CA HIS A 77 -4.82 -6.86 1.31
C HIS A 77 -4.78 -6.79 2.84
N TRP A 78 -5.06 -7.90 3.52
CA TRP A 78 -4.90 -8.01 4.98
C TRP A 78 -3.43 -8.01 5.40
N PHE A 79 -2.56 -8.70 4.65
CA PHE A 79 -1.12 -8.64 4.88
C PHE A 79 -0.58 -7.24 4.67
N ASN A 80 -1.01 -6.54 3.62
CA ASN A 80 -0.62 -5.16 3.38
C ASN A 80 -1.08 -4.23 4.51
N LEU A 81 -2.28 -4.43 5.04
CA LEU A 81 -2.75 -3.69 6.21
C LEU A 81 -1.84 -3.92 7.43
N LEU A 82 -1.45 -5.18 7.70
CA LEU A 82 -0.58 -5.51 8.81
C LEU A 82 0.82 -4.91 8.65
N ILE A 83 1.43 -5.07 7.47
CA ILE A 83 2.75 -4.50 7.15
C ILE A 83 2.71 -2.97 7.29
N SER A 84 1.69 -2.31 6.73
CA SER A 84 1.58 -0.86 6.80
C SER A 84 1.34 -0.34 8.21
N PHE A 85 0.54 -1.05 9.01
CA PHE A 85 0.36 -0.75 10.43
C PHE A 85 1.66 -0.92 11.22
N SER A 86 2.40 -2.01 11.03
CA SER A 86 3.70 -2.23 11.68
C SER A 86 4.72 -1.15 11.28
N GLY A 87 4.79 -0.81 9.99
CA GLY A 87 5.64 0.28 9.50
C GLY A 87 5.28 1.62 10.13
N LEU A 88 3.99 1.95 10.23
CA LEU A 88 3.52 3.17 10.89
C LEU A 88 3.93 3.21 12.36
N LEU A 89 3.80 2.12 13.10
CA LEU A 89 4.22 2.10 14.51
C LEU A 89 5.73 2.33 14.64
N ILE A 90 6.53 1.61 13.86
CA ILE A 90 7.99 1.71 13.93
C ILE A 90 8.47 3.10 13.53
N PHE A 91 8.12 3.57 12.34
CA PHE A 91 8.59 4.86 11.83
C PHE A 91 7.90 6.04 12.48
N GLY A 92 6.63 5.89 12.90
CA GLY A 92 5.92 6.90 13.67
C GLY A 92 6.57 7.11 15.03
N SER A 93 6.94 6.05 15.74
CA SER A 93 7.68 6.17 17.01
C SER A 93 9.05 6.81 16.81
N ILE A 94 9.80 6.43 15.77
CA ILE A 94 11.10 7.06 15.46
C ILE A 94 10.90 8.55 15.16
N ALA A 95 9.94 8.90 14.30
CA ALA A 95 9.66 10.29 13.93
C ALA A 95 9.26 11.14 15.15
N ILE A 96 8.41 10.61 16.03
CA ILE A 96 8.00 11.31 17.26
C ILE A 96 9.19 11.47 18.20
N SER A 97 10.03 10.43 18.37
CA SER A 97 11.18 10.48 19.28
C SER A 97 12.25 11.49 18.87
N ARG A 98 12.28 11.87 17.59
CA ARG A 98 13.23 12.84 17.02
C ARG A 98 12.63 14.24 16.87
N LEU A 99 11.36 14.41 17.22
CA LEU A 99 10.66 15.66 17.08
C LEU A 99 10.97 16.57 18.28
N ASP A 100 12.17 17.14 18.30
CA ASP A 100 12.56 18.16 19.29
C ASP A 100 12.14 19.59 18.85
N SER A 101 12.07 19.86 17.55
CA SER A 101 11.55 21.13 17.00
C SER A 101 10.93 20.96 15.60
N ILE A 102 9.94 21.80 15.24
CA ILE A 102 9.33 21.83 13.88
C ILE A 102 10.39 22.06 12.80
N ARG A 103 11.49 22.74 13.15
CA ARG A 103 12.58 23.07 12.22
C ARG A 103 13.37 21.82 11.80
N ASP A 104 13.45 20.80 12.65
CA ASP A 104 14.18 19.55 12.35
C ASP A 104 13.44 18.67 11.34
N PHE A 105 12.11 18.84 11.24
CA PHE A 105 11.28 18.14 10.26
C PHE A 105 11.65 18.43 8.80
N PHE A 106 12.25 19.61 8.52
CA PHE A 106 12.72 19.98 7.18
C PHE A 106 14.23 19.75 6.99
N THR A 107 14.92 19.18 7.99
CA THR A 107 16.34 18.82 7.92
C THR A 107 16.51 17.30 7.83
N HIS A 108 17.74 16.79 8.00
CA HIS A 108 18.08 15.37 7.82
C HIS A 108 17.16 14.40 8.58
N ASP A 109 16.59 14.82 9.72
CA ASP A 109 15.77 13.97 10.59
C ASP A 109 14.30 13.83 10.15
N GLY A 110 13.87 14.58 9.12
CA GLY A 110 12.49 14.57 8.62
C GLY A 110 12.10 13.30 7.84
N LEU A 111 13.07 12.52 7.36
CA LEU A 111 12.81 11.35 6.51
C LEU A 111 11.99 10.26 7.22
N ALA A 112 12.23 10.03 8.52
CA ALA A 112 11.41 9.12 9.32
C ALA A 112 9.94 9.55 9.35
N GLY A 113 9.67 10.86 9.41
CA GLY A 113 8.32 11.42 9.37
C GLY A 113 7.63 11.20 8.02
N VAL A 114 8.36 11.40 6.91
CA VAL A 114 7.85 11.13 5.56
C VAL A 114 7.53 9.64 5.37
N ILE A 115 8.43 8.75 5.80
CA ILE A 115 8.22 7.29 5.72
C ILE A 115 7.00 6.88 6.58
N SER A 116 6.88 7.42 7.79
CA SER A 116 5.71 7.21 8.66
C SER A 116 4.41 7.63 7.97
N PHE A 117 4.40 8.79 7.32
CA PHE A 117 3.23 9.28 6.58
C PHE A 117 2.86 8.38 5.39
N ILE A 118 3.86 7.86 4.67
CA ILE A 118 3.64 6.90 3.58
C ILE A 118 3.00 5.62 4.13
N PHE A 119 3.44 5.12 5.28
CA PHE A 119 2.84 3.96 5.93
C PHE A 119 1.41 4.23 6.41
N LEU A 120 1.13 5.42 6.95
CA LEU A 120 -0.23 5.84 7.29
C LEU A 120 -1.14 5.82 6.06
N MET A 121 -0.67 6.34 4.93
CA MET A 121 -1.42 6.31 3.67
C MET A 121 -1.64 4.89 3.16
N ALA A 122 -0.60 4.05 3.17
CA ALA A 122 -0.71 2.63 2.79
C ALA A 122 -1.74 1.88 3.67
N MET A 123 -1.75 2.15 4.97
CA MET A 123 -2.72 1.58 5.92
C MET A 123 -4.15 2.04 5.60
N TYR A 124 -4.35 3.33 5.35
CA TYR A 124 -5.66 3.88 5.00
C TYR A 124 -6.20 3.26 3.70
N LEU A 125 -5.37 3.17 2.66
CA LEU A 125 -5.74 2.62 1.36
C LEU A 125 -6.01 1.10 1.42
N SER A 126 -5.22 0.37 2.21
CA SER A 126 -5.45 -1.05 2.47
C SER A 126 -6.79 -1.26 3.18
N THR A 127 -7.10 -0.43 4.18
CA THR A 127 -8.40 -0.44 4.88
C THR A 127 -9.56 -0.12 3.94
N ARG A 128 -9.43 0.87 3.04
CA ARG A 128 -10.45 1.14 2.02
C ARG A 128 -10.67 -0.04 1.09
N THR A 129 -9.59 -0.70 0.67
CA THR A 129 -9.66 -1.86 -0.23
C THR A 129 -10.36 -3.04 0.46
N ILE A 130 -9.98 -3.36 1.70
CA ILE A 130 -10.62 -4.43 2.49
C ILE A 130 -12.11 -4.15 2.68
N ARG A 131 -12.47 -2.91 3.05
CA ARG A 131 -13.86 -2.50 3.19
C ARG A 131 -14.63 -2.66 1.88
N GLY A 132 -14.07 -2.24 0.75
CA GLY A 132 -14.69 -2.40 -0.56
C GLY A 132 -14.92 -3.88 -0.94
N ILE A 133 -13.99 -4.76 -0.55
CA ILE A 133 -14.13 -6.21 -0.72
C ILE A 133 -15.25 -6.76 0.18
N MET A 134 -15.35 -6.31 1.43
CA MET A 134 -16.36 -6.75 2.40
C MET A 134 -17.78 -6.30 2.05
N THR A 135 -17.95 -5.07 1.56
CA THR A 135 -19.26 -4.51 1.23
C THR A 135 -19.83 -5.06 -0.08
N GLY A 136 -19.19 -6.07 -0.70
CA GLY A 136 -19.74 -6.75 -1.87
C GLY A 136 -19.74 -5.92 -3.15
N ALA A 137 -19.04 -4.79 -3.19
CA ALA A 137 -18.76 -4.06 -4.43
C ALA A 137 -17.72 -4.79 -5.31
N ASN A 138 -17.72 -6.12 -5.23
CA ASN A 138 -16.89 -7.02 -6.03
C ASN A 138 -17.79 -7.71 -7.08
N PRO A 139 -17.86 -7.17 -8.29
CA PRO A 139 -18.74 -7.64 -9.34
C PRO A 139 -18.34 -9.00 -9.96
N ILE A 140 -17.27 -9.65 -9.46
CA ILE A 140 -16.91 -11.02 -9.82
C ILE A 140 -17.75 -12.04 -9.02
N ALA A 141 -18.22 -11.68 -7.82
CA ALA A 141 -18.97 -12.60 -6.95
C ALA A 141 -20.44 -12.77 -7.34
N SER A 142 -21.03 -11.81 -8.08
CA SER A 142 -22.44 -11.89 -8.50
C SER A 142 -22.67 -12.89 -9.64
N ARG A 143 -21.65 -13.31 -10.39
CA ARG A 143 -21.83 -14.28 -11.49
C ARG A 143 -21.83 -15.75 -11.06
N VAL A 144 -21.36 -16.06 -9.85
CA VAL A 144 -21.23 -17.46 -9.38
C VAL A 144 -22.51 -17.98 -8.72
N HIS A 145 -23.45 -17.09 -8.39
CA HIS A 145 -24.72 -17.47 -7.77
C HIS A 145 -25.91 -17.58 -8.74
N ASP A 146 -25.68 -17.33 -10.04
CA ASP A 146 -26.72 -17.34 -11.08
C ASP A 146 -26.65 -18.57 -12.02
N GLU A 147 -25.88 -19.61 -11.65
CA GLU A 147 -25.83 -20.91 -12.35
C GLU A 147 -26.51 -22.03 -11.54
#